data_AF-A0A1R4KYX9-F1
#
_entry.id   AF-A0A1R4KYX9-F1
#
_cell.length_a   1.000
_cell.length_b   1.000
_cell.length_c   1.000
_cell.angle_alpha   90.00
_cell.angle_beta   90.00
_cell.angle_gamma   90.00
#
_symmetry.space_group_name_H-M   'P 1'
#
loop_
_entity.id
_entity.type
_entity.pdbx_description
1 polymer ?
#
loop_
_entity_poly.entity_id
_entity_poly.type
_entity_poly.pdbx_seq_one_letter_code
_entity_poly.pdbx_strand_id
1 'polypeptide(L)'
;MGWFTSFKRKNDTKLVLTEQAPQAVPQVDQSQLNGSSVHDNQGVFLIYDFLQQNFEERGFNDALISADEGYKNDNIRLIKYDLEILIQQVKTYHQSLMKDMQFHIQSRTRAGLIDLVDELKIKQTDLQAHIEKVHEIEEALKTDYGLCERAILAYKRGFMKGMASITQTNLLTKKF
;
A
#
# COMPACT_ATOMS: atom_id res chain seq x y z
N MET A 1 16.62 -79.86 13.99
CA MET A 1 16.07 -79.50 12.66
C MET A 1 17.24 -79.26 11.71
N GLY A 2 17.14 -79.80 10.48
CA GLY A 2 18.22 -80.07 9.51
C GLY A 2 19.08 -78.87 9.06
N TRP A 3 20.37 -79.05 8.72
CA TRP A 3 20.96 -79.63 7.47
C TRP A 3 20.73 -78.67 6.28
N PHE A 4 21.68 -78.10 5.52
CA PHE A 4 22.96 -78.57 4.96
C PHE A 4 23.89 -77.42 4.50
N THR A 5 25.11 -77.84 4.16
CA THR A 5 26.37 -77.22 3.76
C THR A 5 26.49 -76.53 2.38
N SER A 6 27.34 -75.48 2.34
CA SER A 6 28.47 -75.16 1.42
C SER A 6 28.31 -75.20 -0.12
N PHE A 7 28.80 -74.16 -0.85
CA PHE A 7 29.88 -74.29 -1.86
C PHE A 7 30.34 -72.95 -2.51
N LYS A 8 31.68 -72.77 -2.56
CA LYS A 8 32.60 -72.18 -3.58
C LYS A 8 32.36 -70.81 -4.30
N ARG A 9 33.35 -69.93 -4.05
CA ARG A 9 34.47 -69.44 -4.92
C ARG A 9 34.24 -68.48 -6.14
N LYS A 10 35.03 -67.40 -6.07
CA LYS A 10 35.85 -66.68 -7.09
C LYS A 10 35.29 -65.41 -7.78
N ASN A 11 36.13 -64.37 -7.65
CA ASN A 11 36.25 -63.07 -8.33
C ASN A 11 35.65 -62.96 -9.73
N ASP A 12 35.10 -61.78 -10.05
CA ASP A 12 35.59 -60.97 -11.16
C ASP A 12 35.10 -59.50 -11.08
N THR A 13 36.05 -58.62 -11.36
CA THR A 13 35.99 -57.16 -11.43
C THR A 13 35.12 -56.69 -12.60
N LYS A 14 34.15 -55.79 -12.39
CA LYS A 14 33.68 -54.83 -13.42
C LYS A 14 33.25 -53.48 -12.81
N LEU A 15 34.05 -52.47 -13.16
CA LEU A 15 33.81 -51.02 -13.27
C LEU A 15 32.40 -50.52 -12.94
N VAL A 16 32.29 -49.70 -11.88
CA VAL A 16 31.13 -48.82 -11.65
C VAL A 16 31.48 -47.46 -12.25
N LEU A 17 30.74 -47.08 -13.28
CA LEU A 17 30.71 -45.73 -13.85
C LEU A 17 30.07 -44.79 -12.83
N THR A 18 30.77 -43.71 -12.49
CA THR A 18 30.26 -42.64 -11.64
C THR A 18 29.23 -41.82 -12.42
N GLU A 19 27.95 -41.96 -12.08
CA GLU A 19 26.90 -41.02 -12.50
C GLU A 19 27.07 -39.71 -11.71
N GLN A 20 27.50 -38.64 -12.38
CA GLN A 20 27.50 -37.29 -11.82
C GLN A 20 26.07 -36.73 -11.84
N ALA A 21 25.56 -36.38 -10.66
CA ALA A 21 24.27 -35.70 -10.51
C ALA A 21 24.31 -34.30 -11.17
N PRO A 22 23.22 -33.86 -11.84
CA PRO A 22 23.16 -32.53 -12.44
C PRO A 22 23.13 -31.44 -11.37
N GLN A 23 24.05 -30.48 -11.49
CA GLN A 23 24.13 -29.31 -10.64
C GLN A 23 22.86 -28.44 -10.80
N ALA A 24 22.22 -28.16 -9.66
CA ALA A 24 21.06 -27.28 -9.59
C ALA A 24 21.43 -25.86 -10.03
N VAL A 25 20.81 -25.39 -11.11
CA VAL A 25 20.82 -23.97 -11.50
C VAL A 25 20.13 -23.18 -10.38
N PRO A 26 20.70 -22.07 -9.88
CA PRO A 26 20.01 -21.26 -8.89
C PRO A 26 18.73 -20.71 -9.51
N GLN A 27 17.58 -21.15 -8.98
CA GLN A 27 16.27 -20.64 -9.36
C GLN A 27 16.20 -19.18 -8.92
N VAL A 28 16.20 -18.28 -9.89
CA VAL A 28 15.85 -16.88 -9.66
C VAL A 28 14.38 -16.86 -9.27
N ASP A 29 14.10 -16.41 -8.06
CA ASP A 29 12.74 -16.30 -7.52
C ASP A 29 11.94 -15.26 -8.34
N GLN A 30 11.14 -15.75 -9.29
CA GLN A 30 10.30 -14.94 -10.16
C GLN A 30 9.07 -14.36 -9.43
N SER A 31 8.85 -14.70 -8.16
CA SER A 31 7.72 -14.19 -7.38
C SER A 31 7.79 -12.68 -7.10
N GLN A 32 8.94 -12.04 -7.32
CA GLN A 32 9.08 -10.57 -7.22
C GLN A 32 8.86 -9.83 -8.55
N LEU A 33 8.55 -10.52 -9.65
CA LEU A 33 8.39 -9.92 -10.98
C LEU A 33 6.95 -9.87 -11.50
N ASN A 34 6.01 -10.53 -10.82
CA ASN A 34 4.59 -10.41 -11.16
C ASN A 34 4.01 -9.16 -10.54
N GLY A 35 3.61 -8.23 -11.41
CA GLY A 35 2.97 -6.98 -11.05
C GLY A 35 1.77 -7.22 -10.15
N SER A 36 1.86 -6.70 -8.93
CA SER A 36 0.72 -6.41 -8.08
C SER A 36 -0.27 -5.59 -8.91
N SER A 37 -1.44 -6.16 -9.14
CA SER A 37 -2.59 -5.52 -9.76
C SER A 37 -2.90 -4.18 -9.07
N VAL A 38 -3.41 -3.25 -9.87
CA VAL A 38 -3.71 -1.82 -9.60
C VAL A 38 -4.74 -1.56 -8.47
N HIS A 39 -4.91 -2.45 -7.50
CA HIS A 39 -5.85 -2.30 -6.38
C HIS A 39 -5.39 -2.92 -5.06
N ASP A 40 -4.10 -3.19 -4.88
CA ASP A 40 -3.60 -3.50 -3.54
C ASP A 40 -3.59 -2.21 -2.73
N ASN A 41 -4.19 -2.19 -1.53
CA ASN A 41 -4.28 -1.07 -0.56
C ASN A 41 -2.92 -0.41 -0.26
N GLN A 42 -2.35 0.27 -1.24
CA GLN A 42 -0.97 0.76 -1.27
C GLN A 42 -0.90 2.02 -2.15
N GLY A 43 0.15 2.81 -1.94
CA GLY A 43 0.39 4.00 -2.74
C GLY A 43 -0.74 5.03 -2.68
N VAL A 44 -1.08 5.62 -3.82
CA VAL A 44 -2.10 6.67 -3.94
C VAL A 44 -3.49 6.24 -3.45
N PHE A 45 -3.84 4.95 -3.51
CA PHE A 45 -5.15 4.47 -3.07
C PHE A 45 -5.39 4.63 -1.58
N LEU A 46 -4.34 4.52 -0.76
CA LEU A 46 -4.43 4.80 0.67
C LEU A 46 -4.92 6.23 0.95
N ILE A 47 -4.48 7.19 0.13
CA ILE A 47 -4.90 8.59 0.25
C ILE A 47 -6.39 8.72 -0.10
N TYR A 48 -6.84 8.04 -1.15
CA TYR A 48 -8.27 8.03 -1.50
C TYR A 48 -9.12 7.37 -0.41
N ASP A 49 -8.68 6.26 0.15
CA ASP A 49 -9.38 5.56 1.22
C ASP A 49 -9.53 6.46 2.44
N PHE A 50 -8.47 7.18 2.82
CA PHE A 50 -8.52 8.18 3.89
C PHE A 50 -9.55 9.28 3.58
N LEU A 51 -9.52 9.85 2.37
CA LEU A 51 -10.42 10.93 1.97
C LEU A 51 -11.90 10.49 1.84
N GLN A 52 -12.14 9.19 1.67
CA GLN A 52 -13.48 8.61 1.58
C GLN A 52 -14.08 8.24 2.95
N GLN A 53 -13.32 8.35 4.04
CA GLN A 53 -13.84 8.11 5.38
C GLN A 53 -15.04 9.02 5.72
N ASN A 54 -15.88 8.55 6.64
CA ASN A 54 -17.07 9.29 7.06
C ASN A 54 -16.74 10.42 8.04
N PHE A 55 -16.11 11.48 7.53
CA PHE A 55 -15.77 12.66 8.33
C PHE A 55 -16.99 13.38 8.90
N GLU A 56 -18.15 13.25 8.27
CA GLU A 56 -19.40 13.83 8.78
C GLU A 56 -19.85 13.17 10.07
N GLU A 57 -19.83 11.84 10.15
CA GLU A 57 -20.14 11.13 11.39
C GLU A 57 -19.12 11.44 12.49
N ARG A 58 -17.83 11.50 12.15
CA ARG A 58 -16.77 11.94 13.08
C ARG A 58 -17.08 13.34 13.64
N GLY A 59 -17.38 14.30 12.77
CA GLY A 59 -17.72 15.66 13.20
C GLY A 59 -18.97 15.72 14.06
N PHE A 60 -19.99 14.94 13.74
CA PHE A 60 -21.21 14.84 14.54
C PHE A 60 -20.90 14.36 15.96
N ASN A 61 -20.15 13.26 16.09
CA ASN A 61 -19.78 12.70 17.38
C ASN A 61 -18.88 13.64 18.19
N ASP A 62 -17.93 14.31 17.53
CA ASP A 62 -17.05 15.29 18.17
C ASP A 62 -17.84 16.46 18.80
N ALA A 63 -18.87 16.96 18.11
CA ALA A 63 -19.72 18.01 18.65
C ALA A 63 -20.51 17.57 19.89
N LEU A 64 -20.87 16.28 20.00
CA LEU A 64 -21.52 15.73 21.19
C LEU A 64 -20.57 15.66 22.40
N ILE A 65 -19.25 15.58 22.16
CA ILE A 65 -18.22 15.58 23.21
C ILE A 65 -17.94 17.02 23.64
N SER A 66 -17.61 17.89 22.68
CA SER A 66 -17.34 19.31 22.94
C SER A 66 -17.88 20.18 21.80
N ALA A 67 -18.73 21.12 22.19
CA ALA A 67 -19.50 22.00 21.33
C ALA A 67 -18.76 23.32 20.96
N ASP A 68 -17.48 23.43 21.31
CA ASP A 68 -16.71 24.65 21.16
C ASP A 68 -15.97 24.75 19.82
N GLU A 69 -15.82 25.99 19.36
CA GLU A 69 -15.18 26.30 18.09
C GLU A 69 -13.68 25.96 18.09
N GLY A 70 -13.03 26.00 19.26
CA GLY A 70 -11.62 25.62 19.44
C GLY A 70 -11.41 24.14 19.11
N TYR A 71 -12.15 23.27 19.79
CA TYR A 71 -12.10 21.82 19.57
C TYR A 71 -12.38 21.43 18.12
N LYS A 72 -13.36 22.08 17.46
CA LYS A 72 -13.64 21.86 16.04
C LYS A 72 -12.43 22.21 15.16
N ASN A 73 -11.82 23.37 15.40
CA ASN A 73 -10.70 23.85 14.58
C ASN A 73 -9.44 23.01 14.79
N ASP A 74 -9.19 22.55 16.01
CA ASP A 74 -8.07 21.65 16.30
C ASP A 74 -8.26 20.30 15.61
N ASN A 75 -9.47 19.73 15.62
CA ASN A 75 -9.75 18.49 14.89
C ASN A 75 -9.63 18.64 13.37
N ILE A 76 -10.03 19.78 12.80
CA ILE A 76 -9.78 20.08 11.38
C ILE A 76 -8.28 20.08 11.09
N ARG A 77 -7.45 20.67 11.96
CA ARG A 77 -5.99 20.65 11.80
C ARG A 77 -5.44 19.23 11.89
N LEU A 78 -5.92 18.42 12.84
CA LEU A 78 -5.52 17.02 12.96
C LEU A 78 -5.83 16.23 11.69
N ILE A 79 -7.03 16.38 11.11
CA ILE A 79 -7.38 15.75 9.82
C ILE A 79 -6.40 16.13 8.70
N LYS A 80 -5.99 17.41 8.64
CA LYS A 80 -5.00 17.86 7.65
C LYS A 80 -3.61 17.25 7.90
N TYR A 81 -3.15 17.20 9.14
CA TYR A 81 -1.86 16.62 9.49
C TYR A 81 -1.83 15.11 9.24
N ASP A 82 -2.90 14.39 9.56
CA ASP A 82 -3.02 12.96 9.29
C ASP A 82 -2.89 12.68 7.77
N LEU A 83 -3.55 13.51 6.96
CA LEU A 83 -3.46 13.45 5.50
C LEU A 83 -2.05 13.79 4.98
N GLU A 84 -1.40 14.82 5.54
CA GLU A 84 -0.03 15.20 5.19
C GLU A 84 0.97 14.07 5.48
N ILE A 85 0.85 13.44 6.66
CA ILE A 85 1.66 12.27 7.04
C ILE A 85 1.47 11.15 6.01
N LEU A 86 0.22 10.85 5.66
CA LEU A 86 -0.10 9.79 4.70
C LEU A 86 0.48 10.08 3.30
N ILE A 87 0.35 11.31 2.81
CA ILE A 87 0.95 11.75 1.55
C ILE A 87 2.47 11.55 1.59
N GLN A 88 3.13 11.94 2.67
CA GLN A 88 4.58 11.81 2.80
C GLN A 88 5.03 10.33 2.83
N GLN A 89 4.27 9.45 3.48
CA GLN A 89 4.50 8.01 3.47
C GLN A 89 4.41 7.45 2.04
N VAL A 90 3.34 7.80 1.32
CA VAL A 90 3.11 7.35 -0.06
C VAL A 90 4.19 7.88 -1.02
N LYS A 91 4.63 9.13 -0.87
CA LYS A 91 5.75 9.69 -1.64
C LYS A 91 7.04 8.89 -1.41
N THR A 92 7.36 8.60 -0.15
CA THR A 92 8.55 7.83 0.22
C THR A 92 8.51 6.43 -0.39
N TYR A 93 7.36 5.76 -0.31
CA TYR A 93 7.13 4.45 -0.91
C TYR A 93 7.34 4.45 -2.43
N HIS A 94 6.69 5.37 -3.16
CA HIS A 94 6.84 5.43 -4.62
C HIS A 94 8.26 5.83 -5.07
N GLN A 95 8.96 6.70 -4.31
CA GLN A 95 10.36 7.02 -4.58
C GLN A 95 11.27 5.81 -4.45
N SER A 96 11.05 4.95 -3.44
CA SER A 96 11.81 3.71 -3.30
C SER A 96 11.55 2.77 -4.48
N LEU A 97 10.26 2.53 -4.80
CA LEU A 97 9.87 1.70 -5.93
C LEU A 97 10.44 2.17 -7.25
N MET A 98 10.48 3.48 -7.49
CA MET A 98 11.04 4.04 -8.72
C MET A 98 12.54 3.74 -8.85
N LYS A 99 13.30 3.84 -7.75
CA LYS A 99 14.74 3.49 -7.76
C LYS A 99 14.95 2.01 -8.05
N ASP A 100 14.15 1.14 -7.43
CA ASP A 100 14.23 -0.32 -7.64
C ASP A 100 13.88 -0.68 -9.10
N MET A 101 12.83 -0.07 -9.65
CA MET A 101 12.42 -0.21 -11.04
C MET A 101 13.56 0.20 -12.00
N GLN A 102 14.17 1.36 -11.76
CA GLN A 102 15.29 1.87 -12.57
C GLN A 102 16.50 0.94 -12.51
N PHE A 103 16.87 0.46 -11.32
CA PHE A 103 17.94 -0.53 -11.16
C PHE A 103 17.64 -1.80 -11.97
N HIS A 104 16.40 -2.27 -11.91
CA HIS A 104 15.96 -3.46 -12.62
C HIS A 104 15.99 -3.31 -14.13
N ILE A 105 15.51 -2.18 -14.66
CA ILE A 105 15.59 -1.83 -16.08
C ILE A 105 17.05 -1.83 -16.56
N GLN A 106 17.94 -1.16 -15.83
CA GLN A 106 19.37 -1.08 -16.18
C GLN A 106 20.04 -2.46 -16.18
N SER A 107 19.78 -3.28 -15.15
CA SER A 107 20.35 -4.62 -15.05
C SER A 107 19.92 -5.53 -16.20
N ARG A 108 18.62 -5.53 -16.53
CA ARG A 108 18.04 -6.37 -17.59
C ARG A 108 18.41 -5.89 -18.99
N THR A 109 18.59 -4.58 -19.17
CA THR A 109 19.14 -4.00 -20.40
C THR A 109 20.55 -4.53 -20.66
N ARG A 110 21.43 -4.54 -19.65
CA ARG A 110 22.79 -5.09 -19.79
C ARG A 110 22.80 -6.59 -20.10
N ALA A 111 21.78 -7.32 -19.64
CA ALA A 111 21.61 -8.74 -19.93
C ALA A 111 20.95 -9.01 -21.31
N GLY A 112 20.57 -7.99 -22.08
CA GLY A 112 19.94 -8.14 -23.39
C GLY A 112 18.49 -8.62 -23.34
N LEU A 113 17.81 -8.49 -22.20
CA LEU A 113 16.42 -8.94 -22.00
C LEU A 113 15.42 -7.87 -22.45
N ILE A 114 15.35 -7.63 -23.77
CA ILE A 114 14.62 -6.48 -24.37
C ILE A 114 13.14 -6.49 -24.01
N ASP A 115 12.43 -7.61 -24.19
CA ASP A 115 10.99 -7.69 -23.92
C ASP A 115 10.65 -7.36 -22.46
N LEU A 116 11.48 -7.82 -21.52
CA LEU A 116 11.30 -7.54 -20.09
C LEU A 116 11.63 -6.08 -19.75
N VAL A 117 12.60 -5.47 -20.45
CA VAL A 117 12.90 -4.05 -20.30
C VAL A 117 11.71 -3.20 -20.75
N ASP A 118 11.09 -3.56 -21.87
CA ASP A 118 9.92 -2.82 -22.38
C ASP A 118 8.71 -2.97 -21.44
N GLU A 119 8.48 -4.17 -20.90
CA GLU A 119 7.46 -4.37 -19.86
C GLU A 119 7.71 -3.49 -18.62
N LEU A 120 8.96 -3.44 -18.13
CA LEU A 120 9.32 -2.63 -16.98
C LEU A 120 9.19 -1.12 -17.25
N LYS A 121 9.43 -0.65 -18.48
CA LYS A 121 9.23 0.75 -18.85
C LYS A 121 7.75 1.14 -18.86
N ILE A 122 6.87 0.23 -19.27
CA ILE A 122 5.41 0.45 -19.18
C ILE A 122 5.02 0.61 -17.71
N LYS A 123 5.43 -0.33 -16.84
CA LYS A 123 5.19 -0.26 -15.40
C LYS A 123 5.80 1.00 -14.76
N GLN A 124 6.96 1.44 -15.24
CA GLN A 124 7.58 2.70 -14.80
C GLN A 124 6.74 3.92 -15.15
N THR A 125 6.12 3.92 -16.34
CA THR A 125 5.23 5.00 -16.79
C THR A 125 4.00 5.09 -15.90
N ASP A 126 3.40 3.94 -15.55
CA ASP A 126 2.27 3.90 -14.62
C ASP A 126 2.67 4.42 -13.23
N LEU A 127 3.80 3.97 -12.69
CA LEU A 127 4.33 4.45 -11.40
C LEU A 127 4.58 5.96 -11.43
N GLN A 128 5.08 6.50 -12.54
CA GLN A 128 5.28 7.93 -12.71
C GLN A 128 3.95 8.71 -12.66
N ALA A 129 2.90 8.20 -13.32
CA ALA A 129 1.57 8.80 -13.24
C ALA A 129 1.00 8.76 -11.80
N HIS A 130 1.24 7.68 -11.05
CA HIS A 130 0.88 7.63 -9.63
C HIS A 130 1.61 8.69 -8.79
N ILE A 131 2.91 8.88 -9.01
CA ILE A 131 3.71 9.93 -8.33
C ILE A 131 3.16 11.33 -8.63
N GLU A 132 2.85 11.61 -9.88
CA GLU A 132 2.26 12.88 -10.31
C GLU A 132 0.91 13.11 -9.62
N LYS A 133 0.08 12.07 -9.52
CA LYS A 133 -1.20 12.16 -8.83
C LYS A 133 -1.06 12.48 -7.35
N VAL A 134 -0.07 11.88 -6.68
CA VAL A 134 0.22 12.19 -5.27
C VAL A 134 0.67 13.64 -5.11
N HIS A 135 1.45 14.15 -6.06
CA HIS A 135 1.87 15.56 -6.05
C HIS A 135 0.67 16.52 -6.26
N GLU A 136 -0.25 16.19 -7.17
CA GLU A 136 -1.50 16.97 -7.32
C GLU A 136 -2.30 17.04 -6.02
N ILE A 137 -2.41 15.93 -5.29
CA ILE A 137 -3.13 15.89 -4.00
C ILE A 137 -2.41 16.71 -2.93
N GLU A 138 -1.07 16.67 -2.90
CA GLU A 138 -0.25 17.48 -2.01
C GLU A 138 -0.47 18.99 -2.26
N GLU A 139 -0.48 19.42 -3.52
CA GLU A 139 -0.75 20.82 -3.86
C GLU A 139 -2.20 21.23 -3.54
N ALA A 140 -3.17 20.33 -3.75
CA ALA A 140 -4.56 20.55 -3.34
C ALA A 140 -4.70 20.72 -1.82
N LEU A 141 -3.91 19.99 -1.02
CA LEU A 141 -3.88 20.14 0.43
C LEU A 141 -3.31 21.50 0.86
N LYS A 142 -2.26 21.99 0.20
CA LYS A 142 -1.66 23.31 0.51
C LYS A 142 -2.59 24.48 0.18
N THR A 143 -3.42 24.31 -0.85
CA THR A 143 -4.34 25.34 -1.33
C THR A 143 -5.75 25.22 -0.74
N ASP A 144 -5.97 24.26 0.17
CA ASP A 144 -7.27 23.99 0.80
C ASP A 144 -8.41 23.75 -0.21
N TYR A 145 -8.11 23.10 -1.35
CA TYR A 145 -9.05 22.87 -2.44
C TYR A 145 -9.19 21.38 -2.79
N GLY A 146 -10.20 21.06 -3.61
CA GLY A 146 -10.35 19.75 -4.23
C GLY A 146 -10.83 18.66 -3.27
N LEU A 147 -10.24 17.47 -3.36
CA LEU A 147 -10.69 16.31 -2.57
C LEU A 147 -10.43 16.50 -1.07
N CYS A 148 -9.38 17.22 -0.70
CA CYS A 148 -9.06 17.57 0.68
C CYS A 148 -10.16 18.45 1.30
N GLU A 149 -10.67 19.42 0.52
CA GLU A 149 -11.75 20.31 0.95
C GLU A 149 -13.03 19.53 1.27
N ARG A 150 -13.37 18.51 0.46
CA ARG A 150 -14.53 17.66 0.69
C ARG A 150 -14.52 17.05 2.10
N ALA A 151 -13.39 16.50 2.53
CA ALA A 151 -13.26 15.88 3.86
C ALA A 151 -13.50 16.90 4.98
N ILE A 152 -12.93 18.10 4.84
CA ILE A 152 -13.09 19.20 5.80
C ILE A 152 -14.54 19.71 5.84
N LEU A 153 -15.18 19.86 4.68
CA LEU A 153 -16.58 20.28 4.59
C LEU A 153 -17.53 19.24 5.20
N ALA A 154 -17.28 17.95 4.95
CA ALA A 154 -18.04 16.86 5.56
C ALA A 154 -17.92 16.91 7.09
N TYR A 155 -16.70 17.07 7.61
CA TYR A 155 -16.46 17.24 9.05
C TYR A 155 -17.23 18.42 9.64
N LYS A 156 -17.08 19.61 9.04
CA LYS A 156 -17.78 20.83 9.48
C LYS A 156 -19.30 20.65 9.49
N ARG A 157 -19.85 20.03 8.44
CA ARG A 157 -21.28 19.72 8.34
C ARG A 157 -21.75 18.80 9.46
N GLY A 158 -20.99 17.73 9.72
CA GLY A 158 -21.23 16.81 10.82
C GLY A 158 -21.27 17.51 12.16
N PHE A 159 -20.26 18.33 12.44
CA PHE A 159 -20.17 19.10 13.67
C PHE A 159 -21.37 20.02 13.87
N MET A 160 -21.78 20.75 12.82
CA MET A 160 -22.99 21.58 12.87
C MET A 160 -24.26 20.77 13.16
N LYS A 161 -24.39 19.56 12.61
CA LYS A 161 -25.53 18.67 12.90
C LYS A 161 -25.54 18.23 14.36
N GLY A 162 -24.39 17.89 14.94
CA GLY A 162 -24.28 17.53 16.36
C GLY A 162 -24.69 18.70 17.27
N MET A 163 -24.20 19.90 16.97
CA MET A 163 -24.59 21.14 17.66
C MET A 163 -26.10 21.41 17.61
N ALA A 164 -26.70 21.24 16.44
CA ALA A 164 -28.14 21.41 16.27
C ALA A 164 -28.93 20.37 17.10
N SER A 165 -28.45 19.12 17.16
CA SER A 165 -29.07 18.05 17.96
C SER A 165 -29.03 18.34 19.46
N ILE A 166 -27.89 18.82 19.99
CA ILE A 166 -27.76 19.26 21.39
C ILE A 166 -28.77 20.39 21.68
N THR A 167 -28.82 21.38 20.79
CA THR A 167 -29.71 22.54 20.96
C THR A 167 -31.17 22.13 20.97
N GLN A 168 -31.59 21.28 20.03
CA GLN A 168 -32.96 20.76 19.99
C GLN A 168 -33.32 19.98 21.25
N THR A 169 -32.43 19.10 21.72
CA THR A 169 -32.62 18.34 22.96
C THR A 169 -32.80 19.27 24.17
N ASN A 170 -31.95 20.30 24.29
CA ASN A 170 -32.02 21.28 25.37
C ASN A 170 -33.30 22.12 25.32
N LEU A 171 -33.77 22.50 24.13
CA LEU A 171 -35.02 23.26 23.97
C LEU A 171 -36.26 22.40 24.29
N LEU A 172 -36.26 21.13 23.88
CA LEU A 172 -37.38 20.21 24.13
C LEU A 172 -37.48 19.76 25.59
N THR A 173 -36.36 19.73 26.31
CA THR A 173 -36.33 19.35 27.74
C THR A 173 -36.64 20.51 28.69
N LYS A 174 -36.49 21.76 28.23
CA LYS A 174 -36.83 22.94 29.03
C LYS A 174 -38.35 23.12 29.07
N LYS A 175 -38.98 22.66 30.15
CA LYS A 175 -40.38 23.03 30.45
C LYS A 175 -40.42 24.53 30.75
N PHE A 176 -41.15 25.29 29.93
CA PHE A 176 -41.57 26.66 30.25
C PHE A 176 -42.73 26.65 31.24
#